data_AF-L5L7T4-F1
#
_entry.id   AF-L5L7T4-F1
#
_cell.length_a   1.000
_cell.length_b   1.000
_cell.length_c   1.000
_cell.angle_alpha   90.00
_cell.angle_beta   90.00
_cell.angle_gamma   90.00
#
_symmetry.space_group_name_H-M   'P 1'
#
loop_
_entity.id
_entity.type
_entity.pdbx_description
1 polymer ?
#
loop_
_entity_poly.entity_id
_entity_poly.type
_entity_poly.pdbx_seq_one_letter_code
_entity_poly.pdbx_strand_id
1 'polypeptide(L)'
;MWCFSLLLFCGVNECSDSTTCPAYATCTDTAESYYCTCKRGFLSSSGLNQFTGPGVECNDVDECANPRACPENTTCHNSLGSYSCVCNPGFESSTGNISFHGPGGTCKAVPFKCKEDMIPNNEQVQRCQVGAALGSEYVPFCALMNATFSILDGACAKNTTIVSLERTAEKFASVIEKLSNWSSLTKDETSTVGTVLLESVESTVLAAFLKPSANSSQTIRTEFLDIESKVIEDECTEENMVFNMKAGGNEMKIGCSTIKESKSTGVDSLMRIKEGGLGKFNQEY
;
A
#
# COMPACT_ATOMS: atom_id res chain seq x y z
N MET A 1 55.50 -17.99 -15.74
CA MET A 1 55.20 -19.42 -15.51
C MET A 1 56.38 -20.02 -14.78
N TRP A 2 56.31 -20.13 -13.45
CA TRP A 2 57.39 -20.70 -12.63
C TRP A 2 56.76 -21.67 -11.62
N CYS A 3 56.90 -22.97 -11.89
CA CYS A 3 56.66 -24.07 -10.95
C CYS A 3 58.01 -24.79 -10.80
N PHE A 4 58.74 -24.51 -9.71
CA PHE A 4 59.97 -25.25 -9.37
C PHE A 4 60.06 -25.43 -7.85
N SER A 5 59.59 -26.59 -7.36
CA SER A 5 60.23 -27.43 -6.34
C SER A 5 59.29 -28.59 -5.98
N LEU A 6 59.89 -29.75 -5.72
CA LEU A 6 59.24 -31.05 -5.47
C LEU A 6 58.01 -30.97 -4.55
N LEU A 7 56.89 -31.57 -5.00
CA LEU A 7 55.61 -31.82 -4.30
C LEU A 7 54.54 -30.70 -4.24
N LEU A 8 54.37 -29.91 -5.31
CA LEU A 8 53.06 -29.28 -5.56
C LEU A 8 52.73 -29.33 -7.06
N PHE A 9 51.74 -30.15 -7.43
CA PHE A 9 51.03 -29.96 -8.68
C PHE A 9 50.23 -28.66 -8.54
N CYS A 10 50.47 -27.67 -9.41
CA CYS A 10 49.50 -26.61 -9.58
C CYS A 10 48.31 -27.26 -10.31
N GLY A 11 47.22 -27.50 -9.60
CA GLY A 11 45.98 -27.97 -10.21
C GLY A 11 45.60 -27.10 -11.42
N VAL A 12 45.03 -27.71 -12.44
CA VAL A 12 44.37 -26.98 -13.52
C VAL A 12 43.14 -26.32 -12.92
N ASN A 13 42.92 -25.02 -13.15
CA ASN A 13 41.71 -24.36 -12.62
C ASN A 13 40.51 -24.73 -13.50
N GLU A 14 39.72 -25.71 -13.09
CA GLU A 14 38.54 -26.16 -13.83
C GLU A 14 37.40 -25.14 -13.87
N CYS A 15 37.40 -24.16 -12.95
CA CYS A 15 36.44 -23.05 -12.95
C CYS A 15 36.73 -22.00 -14.02
N SER A 16 37.81 -22.16 -14.80
CA SER A 16 38.06 -21.34 -15.99
C SER A 16 37.05 -21.63 -17.12
N ASP A 17 36.44 -22.82 -17.10
CA ASP A 17 35.35 -23.19 -18.01
C ASP A 17 33.99 -22.97 -17.31
N SER A 18 33.16 -22.10 -17.87
CA SER A 18 31.83 -21.78 -17.34
C SER A 18 30.85 -22.96 -17.41
N THR A 19 31.15 -24.01 -18.17
CA THR A 19 30.31 -25.21 -18.33
C THR A 19 30.60 -26.30 -17.30
N THR A 20 31.67 -26.13 -16.51
CA THR A 20 32.09 -27.06 -15.45
C THR A 20 30.99 -27.28 -14.40
N CYS A 21 30.25 -26.21 -14.07
CA CYS A 21 29.13 -26.26 -13.13
C CYS A 21 27.81 -25.91 -13.83
N PRO A 22 26.67 -26.46 -13.35
CA PRO A 22 25.35 -26.20 -13.91
C PRO A 22 24.93 -24.73 -13.69
N ALA A 23 23.85 -24.33 -14.36
CA ALA A 23 23.20 -23.04 -14.11
C ALA A 23 22.83 -22.89 -12.63
N TYR A 24 22.92 -21.67 -12.12
CA TYR A 24 22.67 -21.33 -10.72
C TYR A 24 23.61 -22.02 -9.71
N ALA A 25 24.79 -22.49 -10.14
CA ALA A 25 25.86 -22.93 -9.23
C ALA A 25 27.07 -21.99 -9.25
N THR A 26 27.90 -22.10 -8.21
CA THR A 26 29.20 -21.43 -8.07
C THR A 26 30.28 -22.50 -8.07
N CYS A 27 31.28 -22.33 -8.95
CA CYS A 27 32.46 -23.19 -9.01
C CYS A 27 33.53 -22.70 -8.05
N THR A 28 34.11 -23.60 -7.28
CA THR A 28 35.28 -23.35 -6.44
C THR A 28 36.41 -24.29 -6.84
N ASP A 29 37.52 -23.72 -7.28
CA ASP A 29 38.75 -24.42 -7.61
C ASP A 29 39.53 -24.74 -6.33
N THR A 30 40.15 -25.91 -6.26
CA THR A 30 40.93 -26.38 -5.11
C THR A 30 42.26 -26.95 -5.57
N ALA A 31 43.23 -27.10 -4.67
CA ALA A 31 44.57 -27.57 -5.04
C ALA A 31 44.58 -28.98 -5.68
N GLU A 32 43.56 -29.80 -5.42
CA GLU A 32 43.47 -31.20 -5.89
C GLU A 32 42.33 -31.44 -6.91
N SER A 33 41.32 -30.56 -7.00
CA SER A 33 40.15 -30.70 -7.88
C SER A 33 39.29 -29.41 -7.87
N TYR A 34 37.99 -29.50 -8.16
CA TYR A 34 37.01 -28.44 -8.02
C TYR A 34 35.73 -28.96 -7.37
N TYR A 35 34.86 -28.06 -6.95
CA TYR A 35 33.48 -28.41 -6.59
C TYR A 35 32.52 -27.28 -6.94
N CYS A 36 31.28 -27.67 -7.22
CA CYS A 36 30.15 -26.79 -7.47
C CYS A 36 29.27 -26.73 -6.23
N THR A 37 28.72 -25.55 -5.95
CA THR A 37 27.70 -25.34 -4.92
C THR A 37 26.52 -24.60 -5.54
N CYS A 38 25.28 -25.04 -5.30
CA CYS A 38 24.12 -24.26 -5.75
C CYS A 38 24.13 -22.88 -5.07
N LYS A 39 23.74 -21.84 -5.82
CA LYS A 39 23.59 -20.49 -5.30
C LYS A 39 22.48 -20.47 -4.24
N ARG A 40 22.46 -19.42 -3.41
CA ARG A 40 21.38 -19.20 -2.44
C ARG A 40 20.02 -19.19 -3.16
N GLY A 41 19.01 -19.78 -2.52
CA GLY A 41 17.68 -19.95 -3.10
C GLY A 41 17.56 -21.18 -4.02
N PHE A 42 18.59 -22.04 -4.11
CA PHE A 42 18.54 -23.26 -4.93
C PHE A 42 18.96 -24.50 -4.14
N LEU A 43 18.34 -25.63 -4.45
CA LEU A 43 18.69 -26.96 -3.95
C LEU A 43 19.21 -27.86 -5.07
N SER A 44 20.28 -28.58 -4.75
CA SER A 44 20.87 -29.59 -5.61
C SER A 44 19.92 -30.78 -5.78
N SER A 45 19.70 -31.22 -7.02
CA SER A 45 18.90 -32.41 -7.33
C SER A 45 19.50 -33.70 -6.76
N SER A 46 20.80 -33.70 -6.46
CA SER A 46 21.49 -34.82 -5.80
C SER A 46 21.41 -34.76 -4.27
N GLY A 47 20.88 -33.68 -3.69
CA GLY A 47 20.84 -33.44 -2.24
C GLY A 47 22.19 -33.10 -1.60
N LEU A 48 23.26 -33.04 -2.40
CA LEU A 48 24.61 -32.71 -1.94
C LEU A 48 24.83 -31.19 -1.96
N ASN A 49 25.47 -30.67 -0.90
CA ASN A 49 25.88 -29.26 -0.84
C ASN A 49 27.05 -28.95 -1.79
N GLN A 50 27.92 -29.93 -2.02
CA GLN A 50 29.06 -29.84 -2.93
C GLN A 50 29.01 -31.03 -3.88
N PHE A 51 29.17 -30.78 -5.17
CA PHE A 51 29.14 -31.81 -6.22
C PHE A 51 30.11 -31.45 -7.35
N THR A 52 30.37 -32.39 -8.26
CA THR A 52 31.25 -32.17 -9.42
C THR A 52 30.50 -32.40 -10.73
N GLY A 53 30.90 -31.66 -11.76
CA GLY A 53 30.34 -31.72 -13.10
C GLY A 53 28.95 -31.10 -13.26
N PRO A 54 28.45 -31.03 -14.51
CA PRO A 54 27.19 -30.37 -14.86
C PRO A 54 25.95 -31.26 -14.69
N GLY A 55 26.09 -32.52 -14.28
CA GLY A 55 24.99 -33.50 -14.22
C GLY A 55 24.01 -33.32 -13.05
N VAL A 56 24.24 -32.34 -12.18
CA VAL A 56 23.37 -31.98 -11.06
C VAL A 56 22.63 -30.71 -11.41
N GLU A 57 21.34 -30.66 -11.10
CA GLU A 57 20.51 -29.47 -11.34
C GLU A 57 20.37 -28.68 -10.03
N CYS A 58 20.46 -27.35 -10.13
CA CYS A 58 20.13 -26.46 -9.02
C CYS A 58 18.70 -25.96 -9.23
N ASN A 59 17.77 -26.56 -8.49
CA ASN A 59 16.35 -26.26 -8.55
C ASN A 59 16.00 -25.13 -7.59
N ASP A 60 15.16 -24.21 -8.04
CA ASP A 60 14.66 -23.11 -7.23
C ASP A 60 13.97 -23.62 -5.96
N VAL A 61 14.20 -22.94 -4.84
CA VAL A 61 13.50 -23.19 -3.58
C VAL A 61 12.30 -22.27 -3.53
N ASP A 62 11.09 -22.85 -3.52
CA ASP A 62 9.90 -22.06 -3.26
C ASP A 62 9.83 -21.71 -1.76
N GLU A 63 10.36 -20.55 -1.39
CA GLU A 63 10.30 -20.09 -0.02
C GLU A 63 8.86 -19.81 0.44
N CYS A 64 7.95 -19.47 -0.49
CA CYS A 64 6.54 -19.22 -0.19
C CYS A 64 5.75 -20.48 0.18
N ALA A 65 6.29 -21.68 -0.10
CA ALA A 65 5.74 -22.92 0.41
C ALA A 65 5.80 -23.01 1.95
N ASN A 66 6.63 -22.18 2.60
CA ASN A 66 6.66 -22.04 4.04
C ASN A 66 5.75 -20.87 4.50
N PRO A 67 4.67 -21.13 5.28
CA PRO A 67 3.78 -20.08 5.79
C PRO A 67 4.46 -19.01 6.66
N ARG A 68 5.66 -19.28 7.16
CA ARG A 68 6.45 -18.35 7.99
C ARG A 68 7.50 -17.57 7.19
N ALA A 69 7.56 -17.72 5.87
CA ALA A 69 8.52 -17.00 5.04
C ALA A 69 8.27 -15.47 5.07
N CYS A 70 6.99 -15.09 5.13
CA CYS A 70 6.56 -13.70 5.24
C CYS A 70 5.78 -13.45 6.54
N PRO A 71 5.79 -12.22 7.07
CA PRO A 71 5.04 -11.86 8.28
C PRO A 71 3.54 -11.81 8.03
N GLU A 72 2.74 -11.69 9.09
CA GLU A 72 1.29 -11.54 8.95
C GLU A 72 0.91 -10.30 8.11
N ASN A 73 -0.28 -10.35 7.50
CA ASN A 73 -0.80 -9.31 6.60
C ASN A 73 0.08 -9.05 5.36
N THR A 74 0.71 -10.10 4.85
CA THR A 74 1.45 -10.06 3.58
C THR A 74 1.06 -11.18 2.63
N THR A 75 1.36 -10.96 1.35
CA THR A 75 1.35 -11.96 0.30
C THR A 75 2.79 -12.27 -0.10
N CYS A 76 3.14 -13.56 -0.16
CA CYS A 76 4.46 -14.02 -0.58
C CYS A 76 4.48 -14.25 -2.10
N HIS A 77 5.55 -13.79 -2.75
CA HIS A 77 5.80 -13.99 -4.18
C HIS A 77 7.16 -14.65 -4.36
N ASN A 78 7.15 -15.91 -4.79
CA ASN A 78 8.36 -16.65 -5.12
C ASN A 78 8.95 -16.15 -6.44
N SER A 79 10.27 -16.10 -6.53
CA SER A 79 11.03 -15.71 -7.71
C SER A 79 12.26 -16.58 -7.83
N LEU A 80 12.88 -16.61 -9.01
CA LEU A 80 13.98 -17.53 -9.22
C LEU A 80 15.22 -17.13 -8.39
N GLY A 81 15.54 -17.95 -7.39
CA GLY A 81 16.60 -17.77 -6.41
C GLY A 81 16.26 -16.87 -5.22
N SER A 82 15.00 -16.46 -5.06
CA SER A 82 14.57 -15.55 -3.99
C SER A 82 13.05 -15.45 -3.84
N TYR A 83 12.58 -14.70 -2.85
CA TYR A 83 11.16 -14.41 -2.69
C TYR A 83 10.96 -13.01 -2.12
N SER A 84 9.82 -12.40 -2.41
CA SER A 84 9.44 -11.12 -1.84
C SER A 84 8.12 -11.22 -1.09
N CYS A 85 8.00 -10.44 -0.02
CA CYS A 85 6.80 -10.27 0.77
C CYS A 85 6.21 -8.90 0.45
N VAL A 86 4.92 -8.87 0.13
CA VAL A 86 4.19 -7.64 -0.19
C VAL A 86 3.11 -7.42 0.87
N CYS A 87 3.05 -6.23 1.48
CA CYS A 87 1.95 -5.92 2.40
C CYS A 87 0.60 -6.03 1.68
N ASN A 88 -0.38 -6.67 2.33
CA ASN A 88 -1.73 -6.79 1.79
C ASN A 88 -2.39 -5.40 1.62
N PRO A 89 -3.41 -5.27 0.76
CA PRO A 89 -4.19 -4.05 0.63
C PRO A 89 -4.64 -3.51 2.01
N GLY A 90 -4.50 -2.19 2.22
CA GLY A 90 -4.70 -1.56 3.52
C GLY A 90 -3.56 -1.70 4.54
N PHE A 91 -2.39 -2.22 4.15
CA PHE A 91 -1.21 -2.31 5.02
C PHE A 91 0.06 -1.74 4.36
N GLU A 92 0.92 -1.12 5.15
CA GLU A 92 2.21 -0.58 4.71
C GLU A 92 3.37 -1.00 5.62
N SER A 93 4.56 -1.15 5.03
CA SER A 93 5.78 -1.37 5.79
C SER A 93 6.21 -0.11 6.50
N SER A 94 6.75 -0.24 7.72
CA SER A 94 7.33 0.87 8.49
C SER A 94 8.46 1.62 7.74
N THR A 95 9.02 1.03 6.67
CA THR A 95 10.08 1.62 5.84
C THR A 95 9.57 2.26 4.55
N GLY A 96 8.25 2.28 4.31
CA GLY A 96 7.63 2.81 3.09
C GLY A 96 7.78 1.92 1.84
N ASN A 97 8.51 0.80 1.95
CA ASN A 97 8.65 -0.19 0.89
C ASN A 97 7.51 -1.21 0.97
N ILE A 98 6.67 -1.25 -0.06
CA ILE A 98 5.56 -2.22 -0.18
C ILE A 98 6.08 -3.65 -0.31
N SER A 99 7.29 -3.83 -0.85
CA SER A 99 7.93 -5.14 -1.05
C SER A 99 9.23 -5.22 -0.25
N PHE A 100 9.43 -6.32 0.48
CA PHE A 100 10.66 -6.61 1.21
C PHE A 100 11.04 -8.10 1.13
N HIS A 101 12.32 -8.39 1.30
CA HIS A 101 12.82 -9.77 1.33
C HIS A 101 12.80 -10.30 2.76
N GLY A 102 12.13 -11.44 2.94
CA GLY A 102 12.20 -12.22 4.18
C GLY A 102 11.28 -11.79 5.32
N PRO A 103 11.37 -12.51 6.46
CA PRO A 103 10.44 -12.35 7.59
C PRO A 103 10.70 -11.10 8.44
N GLY A 104 11.74 -10.31 8.14
CA GLY A 104 12.18 -9.19 8.97
C GLY A 104 11.34 -7.91 8.84
N GLY A 105 10.33 -7.88 7.98
CA GLY A 105 9.43 -6.75 7.81
C GLY A 105 8.25 -6.75 8.78
N THR A 106 7.64 -5.58 8.99
CA THR A 106 6.35 -5.45 9.67
C THR A 106 5.42 -4.62 8.80
N CYS A 107 4.22 -5.13 8.55
CA CYS A 107 3.15 -4.42 7.85
C CYS A 107 2.15 -3.90 8.88
N LYS A 108 1.95 -2.59 8.92
CA LYS A 108 0.99 -1.92 9.78
C LYS A 108 -0.22 -1.50 8.96
N ALA A 109 -1.40 -1.60 9.55
CA ALA A 109 -2.62 -1.14 8.89
C ALA A 109 -2.51 0.36 8.60
N VAL A 110 -2.85 0.74 7.38
CA VAL A 110 -3.05 2.13 6.97
C VAL A 110 -4.50 2.47 7.30
N PRO A 111 -4.77 3.54 8.07
CA PRO A 111 -6.13 3.87 8.50
C PRO A 111 -7.00 4.42 7.36
N PHE A 112 -6.45 4.60 6.15
CA PHE A 112 -7.17 5.13 4.99
C PHE A 112 -7.11 4.15 3.80
N LYS A 113 -8.14 4.21 2.95
CA LYS A 113 -8.23 3.39 1.73
C LYS A 113 -7.67 4.15 0.53
N CYS A 114 -7.03 3.44 -0.38
CA CYS A 114 -6.62 3.96 -1.67
C CYS A 114 -7.55 3.49 -2.79
N LYS A 115 -7.35 4.04 -3.98
CA LYS A 115 -8.12 3.70 -5.18
C LYS A 115 -8.16 2.19 -5.41
N GLU A 116 -7.04 1.51 -5.21
CA GLU A 116 -6.91 0.06 -5.33
C GLU A 116 -7.72 -0.72 -4.28
N ASP A 117 -8.05 -0.12 -3.14
CA ASP A 117 -8.88 -0.74 -2.10
C ASP A 117 -10.38 -0.56 -2.38
N MET A 118 -10.75 0.44 -3.20
CA MET A 118 -12.14 0.77 -3.56
C MET A 118 -12.62 0.08 -4.85
N ILE A 119 -11.73 -0.15 -5.81
CA ILE A 119 -12.02 -0.78 -7.12
C ILE A 119 -12.43 -2.27 -7.08
N PRO A 120 -11.87 -3.14 -6.21
CA PRO A 120 -12.09 -4.59 -6.32
C PRO A 120 -13.55 -5.01 -6.12
N ASN A 121 -14.36 -4.16 -5.48
CA ASN A 121 -15.73 -4.48 -5.07
C ASN A 121 -16.81 -3.85 -5.97
N ASN A 122 -16.47 -3.17 -7.07
CA ASN A 122 -17.47 -2.52 -7.92
C ASN A 122 -17.20 -2.68 -9.42
N GLU A 123 -17.99 -3.54 -10.08
CA GLU A 123 -17.88 -3.82 -11.53
C GLU A 123 -18.09 -2.57 -12.40
N GLN A 124 -18.93 -1.61 -11.98
CA GLN A 124 -19.15 -0.37 -12.73
C GLN A 124 -17.91 0.52 -12.70
N VAL A 125 -17.24 0.59 -11.55
CA VAL A 125 -15.99 1.33 -11.38
C VAL A 125 -14.88 0.73 -12.24
N GLN A 126 -14.80 -0.59 -12.33
CA GLN A 126 -13.83 -1.29 -13.19
C GLN A 126 -14.02 -0.93 -14.67
N ARG A 127 -15.27 -0.76 -15.13
CA ARG A 127 -15.58 -0.36 -16.52
C ARG A 127 -15.01 1.01 -16.88
N CYS A 128 -14.85 1.92 -15.93
CA CYS A 128 -14.24 3.24 -16.19
C CYS A 128 -12.73 3.18 -16.44
N GLN A 129 -12.06 2.08 -16.09
CA GLN A 129 -10.60 1.96 -16.20
C GLN A 129 -10.14 1.19 -17.44
N VAL A 130 -11.00 0.32 -17.97
CA VAL A 130 -10.74 -0.36 -19.22
C VAL A 130 -11.07 0.62 -20.33
N GLY A 131 -10.12 0.95 -21.21
CA GLY A 131 -10.32 1.78 -22.42
C GLY A 131 -11.25 1.14 -23.46
N ALA A 132 -12.22 0.35 -23.02
CA ALA A 132 -13.34 -0.13 -23.81
C ALA A 132 -14.18 1.09 -24.25
N ALA A 133 -14.72 1.01 -25.46
CA ALA A 133 -15.69 1.97 -25.97
C ALA A 133 -16.94 1.93 -25.08
N LEU A 134 -16.92 2.73 -24.00
CA LEU A 134 -18.07 2.96 -23.15
C LEU A 134 -19.16 3.61 -24.00
N GLY A 135 -20.39 3.12 -23.85
CA GLY A 135 -21.55 3.84 -24.38
C GLY A 135 -21.53 5.28 -23.85
N SER A 136 -21.99 6.23 -24.67
CA SER A 136 -21.97 7.66 -24.31
C SER A 136 -22.66 7.99 -22.99
N GLU A 137 -23.52 7.08 -22.49
CA GLU A 137 -24.22 7.18 -21.21
C GLU A 137 -23.31 7.08 -19.97
N TYR A 138 -22.20 6.34 -20.02
CA TYR A 138 -21.30 6.18 -18.87
C TYR A 138 -20.24 7.29 -18.75
N VAL A 139 -20.18 8.20 -19.73
CA VAL A 139 -19.18 9.29 -19.77
C VAL A 139 -19.28 10.20 -18.54
N PRO A 140 -20.48 10.64 -18.09
CA PRO A 140 -20.61 11.46 -16.89
C PRO A 140 -20.22 10.71 -15.61
N PHE A 141 -20.60 9.43 -15.50
CA PHE A 141 -20.24 8.54 -14.39
C PHE A 141 -18.72 8.42 -14.27
N CYS A 142 -18.02 8.05 -15.35
CA CYS A 142 -16.57 7.88 -15.31
C CYS A 142 -15.82 9.21 -15.14
N ALA A 143 -16.36 10.32 -15.64
CA ALA A 143 -15.78 11.64 -15.38
C ALA A 143 -15.79 11.99 -13.89
N LEU A 144 -16.90 11.70 -13.18
CA LEU A 144 -16.99 11.90 -11.74
C LEU A 144 -16.07 10.94 -10.97
N MET A 145 -16.11 9.65 -11.29
CA MET A 145 -15.24 8.64 -10.68
C MET A 145 -13.75 8.98 -10.84
N ASN A 146 -13.32 9.33 -12.05
CA ASN A 146 -11.92 9.68 -12.31
C ASN A 146 -11.51 10.98 -11.62
N ALA A 147 -12.42 11.96 -11.51
CA ALA A 147 -12.16 13.19 -10.76
C ALA A 147 -11.98 12.89 -9.26
N THR A 148 -12.85 12.06 -8.68
CA THR A 148 -12.76 11.61 -7.28
C THR A 148 -11.46 10.85 -7.02
N PHE A 149 -11.15 9.84 -7.83
CA PHE A 149 -9.93 9.06 -7.67
C PHE A 149 -8.65 9.87 -7.92
N SER A 150 -8.66 10.86 -8.80
CA SER A 150 -7.51 11.73 -8.99
C SER A 150 -7.16 12.54 -7.73
N ILE A 151 -8.15 12.83 -6.87
CA ILE A 151 -7.91 13.48 -5.58
C ILE A 151 -7.30 12.47 -4.60
N LEU A 152 -7.88 11.26 -4.54
CA LEU A 152 -7.42 10.17 -3.68
C LEU A 152 -6.00 9.70 -4.02
N ASP A 153 -5.67 9.56 -5.30
CA ASP A 153 -4.34 9.18 -5.79
C ASP A 153 -3.26 10.17 -5.30
N GLY A 154 -3.60 11.45 -5.19
CA GLY A 154 -2.71 12.47 -4.63
C GLY A 154 -2.43 12.27 -3.13
N ALA A 155 -3.38 11.71 -2.38
CA ALA A 155 -3.24 11.37 -0.97
C ALA A 155 -2.42 10.09 -0.77
N CYS A 156 -2.66 9.10 -1.63
CA CYS A 156 -2.03 7.78 -1.64
C CYS A 156 -0.60 7.77 -2.20
N ALA A 157 -0.15 8.86 -2.83
CA ALA A 157 1.20 8.95 -3.36
C ALA A 157 2.26 8.75 -2.23
N LYS A 158 3.18 7.81 -2.47
CA LYS A 158 4.26 7.39 -1.54
C LYS A 158 5.24 8.49 -1.12
N ASN A 159 5.19 9.64 -1.77
CA ASN A 159 6.12 10.73 -1.54
C ASN A 159 5.68 11.61 -0.36
N THR A 160 6.61 12.40 0.14
CA THR A 160 6.49 13.45 1.17
C THR A 160 5.56 14.61 0.78
N THR A 161 4.63 14.38 -0.16
CA THR A 161 3.60 15.34 -0.52
C THR A 161 2.73 15.57 0.70
N ILE A 162 2.98 16.71 1.32
CA ILE A 162 2.17 17.25 2.38
C ILE A 162 0.75 17.42 1.82
N VAL A 163 -0.21 16.68 2.37
CA VAL A 163 -1.62 16.76 1.95
C VAL A 163 -2.27 17.89 2.74
N SER A 164 -2.50 19.03 2.08
CA SER A 164 -3.26 20.14 2.66
C SER A 164 -4.73 19.76 2.73
N LEU A 165 -5.29 19.83 3.94
CA LEU A 165 -6.70 19.54 4.20
C LEU A 165 -7.63 20.54 3.50
N GLU A 166 -7.25 21.82 3.49
CA GLU A 166 -7.98 22.90 2.81
C GLU A 166 -8.05 22.65 1.29
N ARG A 167 -6.90 22.39 0.67
CA ARG A 167 -6.83 22.11 -0.78
C ARG A 167 -7.58 20.83 -1.16
N THR A 168 -7.60 19.86 -0.25
CA THR A 168 -8.37 18.62 -0.43
C THR A 168 -9.87 18.92 -0.43
N ALA A 169 -10.33 19.69 0.54
CA ALA A 169 -11.74 20.06 0.66
C ALA A 169 -12.22 20.84 -0.57
N GLU A 170 -11.43 21.80 -1.06
CA GLU A 170 -11.73 22.55 -2.28
C GLU A 170 -11.86 21.66 -3.52
N LYS A 171 -10.95 20.68 -3.67
CA LYS A 171 -11.00 19.72 -4.78
C LYS A 171 -12.28 18.88 -4.74
N PHE A 172 -12.67 18.37 -3.56
CA PHE A 172 -13.91 17.60 -3.42
C PHE A 172 -15.15 18.46 -3.59
N ALA A 173 -15.15 19.70 -3.08
CA ALA A 173 -16.22 20.66 -3.34
C ALA A 173 -16.40 20.88 -4.85
N SER A 174 -15.32 21.02 -5.61
CA SER A 174 -15.39 21.12 -7.07
C SER A 174 -15.96 19.87 -7.77
N VAL A 175 -15.79 18.67 -7.21
CA VAL A 175 -16.42 17.44 -7.72
C VAL A 175 -17.93 17.46 -7.45
N ILE A 176 -18.35 17.90 -6.27
CA ILE A 176 -19.76 18.01 -5.88
C ILE A 176 -20.46 19.11 -6.70
N GLU A 177 -19.79 20.22 -6.99
CA GLU A 177 -20.31 21.34 -7.80
C GLU A 177 -20.62 20.97 -9.25
N LYS A 178 -20.04 19.88 -9.79
CA LYS A 178 -20.33 19.39 -11.15
C LYS A 178 -21.70 18.73 -11.25
N LEU A 179 -22.73 19.39 -10.72
CA LEU A 179 -24.13 18.97 -10.62
C LEU A 179 -24.72 18.54 -11.96
N SER A 180 -24.25 19.10 -13.09
CA SER A 180 -24.67 18.69 -14.43
C SER A 180 -24.33 17.23 -14.76
N ASN A 181 -23.26 16.69 -14.17
CA ASN A 181 -22.90 15.29 -14.36
C ASN A 181 -23.75 14.38 -13.48
N TRP A 182 -24.08 14.82 -12.26
CA TRP A 182 -24.93 14.08 -11.32
C TRP A 182 -26.37 13.94 -11.80
N SER A 183 -26.94 14.99 -12.42
CA SER A 183 -28.29 14.93 -12.97
C SER A 183 -28.45 13.98 -14.17
N SER A 184 -27.33 13.59 -14.79
CA SER A 184 -27.31 12.64 -15.91
C SER A 184 -27.10 11.18 -15.50
N LEU A 185 -26.88 10.91 -14.20
CA LEU A 185 -26.64 9.56 -13.68
C LEU A 185 -27.96 8.82 -13.39
N THR A 186 -27.91 7.50 -13.52
CA THR A 186 -28.91 6.61 -12.93
C THR A 186 -28.81 6.60 -11.40
N LYS A 187 -29.81 6.01 -10.73
CA LYS A 187 -29.83 5.88 -9.26
C LYS A 187 -28.65 5.05 -8.75
N ASP A 188 -28.34 3.96 -9.43
CA ASP A 188 -27.27 3.03 -9.06
C ASP A 188 -25.88 3.67 -9.24
N GLU A 189 -25.70 4.40 -10.35
CA GLU A 189 -24.50 5.21 -10.59
C GLU A 189 -24.35 6.32 -9.56
N THR A 190 -25.43 7.03 -9.22
CA THR A 190 -25.43 8.09 -8.20
C THR A 190 -25.05 7.53 -6.82
N SER A 191 -25.63 6.39 -6.44
CA SER A 191 -25.33 5.71 -5.19
C SER A 191 -23.86 5.26 -5.13
N THR A 192 -23.35 4.71 -6.24
CA THR A 192 -21.94 4.31 -6.37
C THR A 192 -21.00 5.51 -6.26
N VAL A 193 -21.23 6.59 -7.02
CA VAL A 193 -20.41 7.80 -6.97
C VAL A 193 -20.47 8.43 -5.58
N GLY A 194 -21.65 8.51 -4.97
CA GLY A 194 -21.82 9.04 -3.61
C GLY A 194 -21.04 8.26 -2.56
N THR A 195 -21.09 6.93 -2.61
CA THR A 195 -20.35 6.06 -1.69
C THR A 195 -18.84 6.23 -1.87
N VAL A 196 -18.35 6.17 -3.11
CA VAL A 196 -16.91 6.30 -3.39
C VAL A 196 -16.41 7.70 -3.05
N LEU A 197 -17.22 8.74 -3.29
CA LEU A 197 -16.89 10.10 -2.90
C LEU A 197 -16.73 10.22 -1.38
N LEU A 198 -17.69 9.71 -0.60
CA LEU A 198 -17.64 9.74 0.86
C LEU A 198 -16.41 8.97 1.40
N GLU A 199 -16.17 7.75 0.92
CA GLU A 199 -15.00 6.97 1.34
C GLU A 199 -13.67 7.65 0.92
N SER A 200 -13.65 8.34 -0.23
CA SER A 200 -12.48 9.08 -0.71
C SER A 200 -12.21 10.33 0.11
N VAL A 201 -13.26 11.04 0.54
CA VAL A 201 -13.16 12.18 1.45
C VAL A 201 -12.58 11.71 2.78
N GLU A 202 -13.17 10.68 3.40
CA GLU A 202 -12.67 10.10 4.65
C GLU A 202 -11.20 9.68 4.53
N SER A 203 -10.87 8.94 3.48
CA SER A 203 -9.51 8.42 3.28
C SER A 203 -8.47 9.52 3.04
N THR A 204 -8.80 10.51 2.20
CA THR A 204 -7.86 11.61 1.91
C THR A 204 -7.61 12.46 3.14
N VAL A 205 -8.63 12.65 3.98
CA VAL A 205 -8.42 13.39 5.21
C VAL A 205 -7.60 12.60 6.21
N LEU A 206 -7.87 11.31 6.40
CA LEU A 206 -7.05 10.46 7.26
C LEU A 206 -5.59 10.44 6.80
N ALA A 207 -5.32 10.46 5.49
CA ALA A 207 -3.98 10.61 4.94
C ALA A 207 -3.33 11.96 5.29
N ALA A 208 -4.09 13.05 5.29
CA ALA A 208 -3.60 14.39 5.67
C ALA A 208 -3.15 14.46 7.14
N PHE A 209 -3.75 13.69 8.04
CA PHE A 209 -3.33 13.61 9.44
C PHE A 209 -2.05 12.81 9.64
N LEU A 210 -1.80 11.79 8.82
CA LEU A 210 -0.55 11.02 8.90
C LEU A 210 0.66 11.78 8.33
N LYS A 211 0.42 12.73 7.42
CA LYS A 211 1.46 13.56 6.77
C LYS A 211 1.15 15.06 6.91
N PRO A 212 1.08 15.62 8.13
CA PRO A 212 0.50 16.94 8.34
C PRO A 212 1.35 18.09 7.75
N SER A 213 0.70 19.01 7.01
CA SER A 213 1.18 20.39 6.85
C SER A 213 0.99 21.10 8.18
N ALA A 214 1.98 21.00 9.07
CA ALA A 214 1.94 21.53 10.44
C ALA A 214 0.89 20.87 11.35
N ASN A 215 1.34 20.47 12.54
CA ASN A 215 0.56 19.82 13.60
C ASN A 215 -0.45 20.79 14.25
N SER A 216 -1.35 21.40 13.49
CA SER A 216 -2.33 22.35 14.00
C SER A 216 -3.75 21.82 13.81
N SER A 217 -4.59 22.02 14.83
CA SER A 217 -6.04 21.88 14.71
C SER A 217 -6.58 22.83 13.64
N GLN A 218 -7.48 22.37 12.77
CA GLN A 218 -8.03 23.15 11.67
C GLN A 218 -9.56 23.04 11.61
N THR A 219 -10.21 24.11 11.16
CA THR A 219 -11.62 24.12 10.80
C THR A 219 -11.74 24.62 9.37
N ILE A 220 -12.26 23.81 8.47
CA ILE A 220 -12.38 24.11 7.05
C ILE A 220 -13.86 24.06 6.69
N ARG A 221 -14.32 25.13 6.05
CA ARG A 221 -15.71 25.28 5.62
C ARG A 221 -15.74 25.60 4.14
N THR A 222 -16.32 24.70 3.38
CA THR A 222 -16.73 24.93 1.99
C THR A 222 -18.26 24.89 1.91
N GLU A 223 -18.83 25.15 0.73
CA GLU A 223 -20.27 25.03 0.52
C GLU A 223 -20.80 23.60 0.78
N PHE A 224 -19.99 22.58 0.48
CA PHE A 224 -20.40 21.17 0.48
C PHE A 224 -19.68 20.30 1.52
N LEU A 225 -18.67 20.82 2.20
CA LEU A 225 -17.85 20.06 3.14
C LEU A 225 -17.40 20.95 4.29
N ASP A 226 -17.77 20.56 5.51
CA ASP A 226 -17.32 21.16 6.75
C ASP A 226 -16.49 20.12 7.52
N ILE A 227 -15.23 20.44 7.77
CA ILE A 227 -14.26 19.58 8.43
C ILE A 227 -13.74 20.29 9.66
N GLU A 228 -13.79 19.61 10.81
CA GLU A 228 -13.04 20.02 11.99
C GLU A 228 -12.05 18.92 12.39
N SER A 229 -10.82 19.34 12.65
CA SER A 229 -9.70 18.53 13.08
C SER A 229 -9.13 19.07 14.37
N LYS A 230 -8.83 18.18 15.32
CA LYS A 230 -8.17 18.53 16.58
C LYS A 230 -7.01 17.60 16.84
N VAL A 231 -5.82 18.18 16.94
CA VAL A 231 -4.62 17.48 17.40
C VAL A 231 -4.63 17.48 18.93
N ILE A 232 -4.42 16.33 19.54
CA ILE A 232 -4.37 16.18 20.99
C ILE A 232 -2.89 16.24 21.39
N GLU A 233 -2.46 17.37 21.97
CA GLU A 233 -1.06 17.61 22.34
C GLU A 233 -0.65 16.91 23.65
N ASP A 234 -1.60 16.71 24.58
CA ASP A 234 -1.37 16.03 25.85
C ASP A 234 -2.02 14.65 25.84
N GLU A 235 -1.30 13.60 26.26
CA GLU A 235 -1.90 12.27 26.46
C GLU A 235 -3.18 12.39 27.33
N CYS A 236 -4.20 11.59 27.02
CA CYS A 236 -5.44 11.52 27.78
C CYS A 236 -5.18 11.10 29.26
N THR A 237 -4.80 12.06 30.10
CA THR A 237 -4.39 11.85 31.50
C THR A 237 -5.58 11.73 32.43
N GLU A 238 -6.70 12.40 32.13
CA GLU A 238 -7.94 12.36 32.91
C GLU A 238 -9.08 11.64 32.18
N GLU A 239 -9.76 10.71 32.85
CA GLU A 239 -10.89 9.96 32.26
C GLU A 239 -12.10 10.83 31.88
N ASN A 240 -12.25 12.01 32.52
CA ASN A 240 -13.37 12.92 32.29
C ASN A 240 -13.09 14.02 31.25
N MET A 241 -11.93 13.99 30.60
CA MET A 241 -11.62 14.97 29.56
C MET A 241 -12.51 14.70 28.32
N VAL A 242 -13.18 15.75 27.86
CA VAL A 242 -14.14 15.70 26.74
C VAL A 242 -13.74 16.70 25.68
N PHE A 243 -13.60 16.22 24.45
CA PHE A 243 -13.34 17.04 23.28
C PHE A 243 -14.65 17.34 22.56
N ASN A 244 -14.96 18.64 22.41
CA ASN A 244 -16.13 19.09 21.68
C ASN A 244 -15.77 19.30 20.21
N MET A 245 -16.51 18.67 19.30
CA MET A 245 -16.34 18.82 17.86
C MET A 245 -17.59 19.40 17.19
N LYS A 246 -17.41 20.39 16.31
CA LYS A 246 -18.45 21.08 15.56
C LYS A 246 -18.24 20.95 14.05
N ALA A 247 -19.24 20.45 13.36
CA ALA A 247 -19.29 20.45 11.89
C ALA A 247 -20.72 20.75 11.41
N GLY A 248 -20.85 21.74 10.53
CA GLY A 248 -22.09 22.33 9.98
C GLY A 248 -23.17 22.57 11.02
N GLY A 249 -22.82 23.18 12.15
CA GLY A 249 -23.76 23.56 13.20
C GLY A 249 -24.16 22.46 14.18
N ASN A 250 -23.71 21.21 13.98
CA ASN A 250 -23.92 20.11 14.92
C ASN A 250 -22.70 19.92 15.82
N GLU A 251 -22.94 19.65 17.11
CA GLU A 251 -21.88 19.39 18.09
C GLU A 251 -21.83 17.90 18.46
N MET A 252 -20.65 17.39 18.78
CA MET A 252 -20.41 16.01 19.23
C MET A 252 -19.32 16.05 20.27
N LYS A 253 -19.46 15.20 21.28
CA LYS A 253 -18.55 15.13 22.41
C LYS A 253 -17.87 13.77 22.38
N ILE A 254 -16.54 13.77 22.37
CA ILE A 254 -15.73 12.55 22.39
C ILE A 254 -14.95 12.55 23.71
N GLY A 255 -15.11 11.48 24.49
CA GLY A 255 -14.40 11.30 25.76
C GLY A 255 -13.06 10.59 25.57
N CYS A 256 -12.14 10.80 26.51
CA CYS A 256 -10.83 10.13 26.50
C CYS A 256 -10.91 8.59 26.58
N SER A 257 -11.98 8.01 27.12
CA SER A 257 -12.19 6.55 27.11
C SER A 257 -12.25 6.00 25.68
N THR A 258 -12.97 6.67 24.78
CA THR A 258 -13.08 6.31 23.36
C THR A 258 -11.73 6.43 22.63
N ILE A 259 -10.91 7.41 22.99
CA ILE A 259 -9.59 7.61 22.37
C ILE A 259 -8.62 6.50 22.80
N LYS A 260 -8.58 6.15 24.09
CA LYS A 260 -7.71 5.08 24.61
C LYS A 260 -8.00 3.70 24.01
N GLU A 261 -9.25 3.42 23.66
CA GLU A 261 -9.64 2.17 22.99
C GLU A 261 -9.10 2.05 21.56
N SER A 262 -8.74 3.16 20.90
CA SER A 262 -8.28 3.17 19.50
C SER A 262 -6.88 2.58 19.29
N LYS A 263 -6.09 2.38 20.37
CA LYS A 263 -4.70 1.83 20.33
C LYS A 263 -3.80 2.52 19.29
N SER A 264 -3.98 3.82 19.09
CA SER A 264 -3.14 4.62 18.20
C SER A 264 -1.66 4.53 18.59
N THR A 265 -0.77 4.47 17.60
CA THR A 265 0.68 4.56 17.82
C THR A 265 1.18 5.88 17.22
N GLY A 266 1.12 6.97 17.98
CA GLY A 266 1.49 8.31 17.50
C GLY A 266 0.76 9.43 18.23
N VAL A 267 0.64 10.59 17.58
CA VAL A 267 -0.15 11.73 18.07
C VAL A 267 -1.63 11.44 17.85
N ASP A 268 -2.43 11.48 18.91
CA ASP A 268 -3.87 11.30 18.80
C ASP A 268 -4.51 12.52 18.13
N SER A 269 -5.41 12.24 17.18
CA SER A 269 -6.14 13.28 16.47
C SER A 269 -7.60 12.90 16.36
N LEU A 270 -8.48 13.86 16.62
CA LEU A 270 -9.90 13.72 16.43
C LEU A 270 -10.34 14.45 15.18
N MET A 271 -11.29 13.83 14.47
CA MET A 271 -11.85 14.39 13.26
C MET A 271 -13.37 14.29 13.24
N ARG A 272 -14.00 15.36 12.78
CA ARG A 272 -15.40 15.35 12.39
C ARG A 272 -15.57 15.90 10.97
N ILE A 273 -16.23 15.11 10.12
CA ILE A 273 -16.65 15.50 8.77
C ILE A 273 -18.16 15.72 8.79
N LYS A 274 -18.63 16.80 8.16
CA LYS A 274 -20.02 16.94 7.74
C LYS A 274 -20.06 17.28 6.26
N GLU A 275 -20.78 16.45 5.52
CA GLU A 275 -21.07 16.68 4.11
C GLU A 275 -22.37 17.49 3.97
N GLY A 276 -22.30 18.56 3.19
CA GLY A 276 -23.42 19.38 2.74
C GLY A 276 -23.79 19.03 1.30
N GLY A 277 -25.06 19.16 0.94
CA GLY A 277 -25.52 18.95 -0.44
C GLY A 277 -25.70 17.50 -0.89
N LEU A 278 -24.93 16.53 -0.34
CA LEU A 278 -25.12 15.09 -0.59
C LEU A 278 -26.46 14.56 -0.08
N GLY A 279 -27.00 15.17 0.98
CA GLY A 279 -28.35 14.89 1.48
C GLY A 279 -29.45 15.17 0.46
N LYS A 280 -29.27 16.06 -0.53
CA LYS A 280 -30.24 16.25 -1.62
C LYS A 280 -30.31 15.05 -2.55
N PHE A 281 -29.22 14.29 -2.69
CA PHE A 281 -29.16 13.09 -3.53
C PHE A 281 -29.63 11.83 -2.79
N ASN A 282 -29.48 11.79 -1.46
CA ASN A 282 -30.03 10.72 -0.61
C ASN A 282 -31.48 10.96 -0.15
N GLN A 283 -32.06 12.15 -0.39
CA GLN A 283 -33.44 12.49 0.04
C GLN A 283 -34.44 12.73 -1.10
N GLU A 284 -34.03 12.69 -2.37
CA GLU A 284 -35.01 12.72 -3.47
C GLU A 284 -35.70 11.37 -3.73
N TYR A 285 -35.38 10.30 -2.98
CA TYR A 285 -36.08 9.00 -3.04
C TYR A 285 -36.08 8.22 -1.73
#